data_AF-A0A4R3HRP7-F1
#
_entry.id   AF-A0A4R3HRP7-F1
#
_cell.length_a   1.000
_cell.length_b   1.000
_cell.length_c   1.000
_cell.angle_alpha   90.00
_cell.angle_beta   90.00
_cell.angle_gamma   90.00
#
_symmetry.space_group_name_H-M   'P 1'
#
loop_
_entity.id
_entity.type
_entity.pdbx_description
1 polymer ?
#
loop_
_entity_poly.entity_id
_entity_poly.type
_entity_poly.pdbx_seq_one_letter_code
_entity_poly.pdbx_strand_id
1 'polypeptide(L)'
;MSTLLARLKLTFSGKTLATEERSTEIDIGGEDNEPVVDSTGNTHSLGNLQPGMIRCNLLATEGFKLREVQEIRNGTIIAEGNNGSSYIMRKATCGTARVISGGKIAATFFGDVEEM
;
A
#
# COMPACT_ATOMS: atom_id res chain seq x y z
N MET A 1 10.91 5.37 -4.17
CA MET A 1 11.42 4.33 -5.10
C MET A 1 10.67 3.05 -4.76
N SER A 2 9.74 2.58 -5.60
CA SER A 2 8.82 1.48 -5.26
C SER A 2 9.48 0.11 -5.48
N THR A 3 9.63 -0.67 -4.42
CA THR A 3 10.20 -2.03 -4.49
C THR A 3 9.12 -3.04 -4.89
N LEU A 4 9.38 -3.82 -5.95
CA LEU A 4 8.53 -4.93 -6.39
C LEU A 4 8.79 -6.16 -5.53
N LEU A 5 7.89 -6.45 -4.60
CA LEU A 5 8.05 -7.55 -3.65
C LEU A 5 7.36 -8.83 -4.16
N ALA A 6 8.04 -9.96 -4.00
CA ALA A 6 7.51 -11.25 -4.43
C ALA A 6 6.68 -11.89 -3.31
N ARG A 7 5.45 -12.25 -3.72
CA ARG A 7 4.39 -12.96 -2.98
C ARG A 7 4.20 -12.48 -1.54
N LEU A 8 3.30 -11.52 -1.37
CA LEU A 8 2.97 -10.96 -0.07
C LEU A 8 1.76 -11.66 0.52
N LYS A 9 1.88 -11.98 1.80
CA LYS A 9 0.76 -12.35 2.65
C LYS A 9 0.24 -11.06 3.26
N LEU A 10 -0.98 -10.68 2.91
CA LEU A 10 -1.64 -9.52 3.51
C LEU A 10 -2.60 -10.02 4.58
N THR A 11 -2.32 -9.71 5.84
CA THR A 11 -3.22 -10.08 6.94
C THR A 11 -4.13 -8.91 7.28
N PHE A 12 -5.45 -9.11 7.17
CA PHE A 12 -6.50 -8.15 7.50
C PHE A 12 -7.40 -8.72 8.58
N SER A 13 -7.52 -8.07 9.73
CA SER A 13 -8.43 -8.52 10.81
C SER A 13 -8.31 -10.02 11.15
N GLY A 14 -7.10 -10.57 11.06
CA GLY A 14 -6.81 -12.00 11.30
C GLY A 14 -6.99 -12.93 10.09
N LYS A 15 -7.42 -12.45 8.92
CA LYS A 15 -7.48 -13.21 7.66
C LYS A 15 -6.28 -12.91 6.79
N THR A 16 -5.55 -13.94 6.37
CA THR A 16 -4.44 -13.80 5.43
C THR A 16 -4.92 -13.99 4.00
N LEU A 17 -4.69 -12.98 3.17
CA LEU A 17 -4.94 -12.99 1.73
C LEU A 17 -3.61 -13.10 0.99
N ALA A 18 -3.60 -13.91 -0.07
CA ALA A 18 -2.45 -14.04 -0.95
C ALA A 18 -2.49 -12.99 -2.06
N THR A 19 -1.37 -12.30 -2.27
CA THR A 19 -1.18 -11.46 -3.46
C THR A 19 -0.61 -12.28 -4.60
N GLU A 20 -0.84 -11.80 -5.82
CA GLU A 20 -0.10 -12.24 -6.99
C GLU A 20 1.40 -11.93 -6.82
N GLU A 21 2.24 -12.80 -7.35
CA GLU A 21 3.70 -12.63 -7.35
C GLU A 21 4.10 -11.37 -8.12
N ARG A 22 5.02 -10.58 -7.57
CA ARG A 22 5.57 -9.39 -8.24
C ARG A 22 4.49 -8.38 -8.66
N SER A 23 3.41 -8.29 -7.90
CA SER A 23 2.29 -7.38 -8.18
C SER A 23 2.09 -6.32 -7.11
N THR A 24 2.92 -6.35 -6.05
CA THR A 24 2.79 -5.42 -4.95
C THR A 24 3.88 -4.37 -4.99
N GLU A 25 3.42 -3.14 -4.94
CA GLU A 25 4.21 -1.92 -4.80
C GLU A 25 3.99 -1.40 -3.39
N ILE A 26 5.08 -1.14 -2.69
CA ILE A 26 5.06 -0.50 -1.36
C ILE A 26 5.76 0.84 -1.48
N ASP A 27 5.06 1.87 -1.02
CA ASP A 27 5.56 3.21 -0.80
C ASP A 27 5.44 3.52 0.70
N ILE A 28 6.57 3.82 1.33
CA ILE A 28 6.61 4.18 2.74
C ILE A 28 6.00 5.58 2.96
N GLY A 29 5.88 6.37 1.89
CA GLY A 29 5.57 7.78 1.99
C GLY A 29 6.75 8.57 2.54
N GLY A 30 6.51 9.81 2.93
CA GLY A 30 7.54 10.71 3.44
C GLY A 30 7.30 12.16 3.05
N GLU A 31 8.21 13.02 3.49
CA GLU A 31 8.21 14.43 3.12
C GLU A 31 8.99 14.62 1.82
N ASP A 32 8.25 14.79 0.72
CA ASP A 32 8.84 15.25 -0.53
C ASP A 32 9.10 16.75 -0.41
N ASN A 33 10.37 17.12 -0.33
CA ASN A 33 10.79 18.50 -0.31
C ASN A 33 10.90 19.00 -1.74
N GLU A 34 9.87 19.71 -2.23
CA GLU A 34 9.95 20.40 -3.51
C GLU A 34 10.63 21.76 -3.32
N PRO A 35 11.70 22.06 -4.07
CA PRO A 35 12.33 23.38 -4.05
C PRO A 35 11.43 24.38 -4.79
N VAL A 36 10.87 25.34 -4.05
CA VAL A 36 10.07 26.44 -4.57
C VAL A 36 10.92 27.70 -4.57
N VAL A 37 11.07 28.32 -5.73
CA VAL A 37 11.77 29.61 -5.86
C VAL A 37 10.75 30.74 -5.75
N ASP A 38 10.93 31.64 -4.78
CA ASP A 38 10.05 32.79 -4.62
C ASP A 38 10.33 33.87 -5.68
N SER A 39 9.45 34.87 -5.77
CA SER A 39 9.57 36.00 -6.72
C SER A 39 10.81 36.88 -6.50
N THR A 40 11.55 36.65 -5.41
CA THR A 40 12.77 37.37 -5.02
C THR A 40 14.03 36.55 -5.35
N GLY A 41 13.88 35.33 -5.86
CA GLY A 41 14.97 34.43 -6.21
C GLY A 41 15.50 33.58 -5.05
N ASN A 42 14.81 33.55 -3.90
CA ASN A 42 15.20 32.66 -2.80
C ASN A 42 14.57 31.28 -2.97
N THR A 43 15.34 30.24 -2.68
CA THR A 43 14.86 28.85 -2.67
C THR A 43 14.32 28.50 -1.30
N HIS A 44 13.05 28.10 -1.24
CA HIS A 44 12.39 27.51 -0.07
C HIS A 44 12.09 26.03 -0.36
N SER A 45 11.97 25.21 0.69
CA SER A 45 11.45 23.85 0.57
C SER A 45 9.99 23.83 1.00
N LEU A 46 9.11 23.36 0.13
CA LEU A 46 7.72 23.08 0.48
C LEU A 46 7.60 21.57 0.68
N GLY A 47 7.42 21.15 1.93
CA GLY A 47 7.28 19.74 2.30
C GLY A 47 5.87 19.26 2.01
N ASN A 48 5.72 18.39 1.00
CA ASN A 48 4.47 17.67 0.78
C ASN A 48 4.58 16.31 1.46
N LEU A 49 3.81 16.11 2.53
CA LEU A 49 3.75 14.83 3.23
C LEU A 49 2.90 13.84 2.42
N GLN A 50 3.56 12.88 1.77
CA GLN A 50 2.87 11.79 1.09
C GLN A 50 2.55 10.67 2.09
N PRO A 51 1.28 10.21 2.17
CA PRO A 51 0.95 9.06 3.00
C PRO A 51 1.57 7.80 2.42
N GLY A 52 1.89 6.84 3.28
CA GLY A 52 2.32 5.51 2.83
C GLY A 52 1.23 4.82 2.02
N MET A 53 1.63 4.11 0.98
CA MET A 53 0.75 3.45 0.03
C MET A 53 1.17 2.00 -0.19
N ILE A 54 0.22 1.08 -0.18
CA ILE A 54 0.41 -0.30 -0.62
C ILE A 54 -0.57 -0.57 -1.75
N ARG A 55 -0.05 -0.90 -2.93
CA ARG A 55 -0.84 -1.29 -4.09
C ARG A 55 -0.53 -2.73 -4.43
N CYS A 56 -1.54 -3.58 -4.56
CA CYS A 56 -1.36 -5.01 -4.83
C CYS A 56 -2.49 -5.60 -5.67
N ASN A 57 -2.22 -6.73 -6.31
CA ASN A 57 -3.25 -7.58 -6.88
C ASN A 57 -3.53 -8.75 -5.92
N LEU A 58 -4.71 -8.78 -5.33
CA LEU A 58 -5.18 -9.89 -4.50
C LEU A 58 -5.70 -11.02 -5.39
N LEU A 59 -5.45 -12.27 -4.99
CA LEU A 59 -6.04 -13.45 -5.62
C LEU A 59 -7.41 -13.72 -5.00
N ALA A 60 -8.46 -13.74 -5.81
CA ALA A 60 -9.80 -14.08 -5.35
C ALA A 60 -9.90 -15.59 -5.12
N THR A 61 -9.73 -16.03 -3.88
CA THR A 61 -9.96 -17.42 -3.46
C THR A 61 -11.44 -17.65 -3.13
N GLU A 62 -11.85 -18.91 -3.03
CA GLU A 62 -13.21 -19.26 -2.61
C GLU A 62 -13.54 -18.61 -1.25
N GLY A 63 -14.71 -17.96 -1.15
CA GLY A 63 -15.13 -17.21 0.05
C GLY A 63 -14.61 -15.78 0.15
N PHE A 64 -13.82 -15.29 -0.83
CA PHE A 64 -13.36 -13.90 -0.85
C PHE A 64 -14.53 -12.91 -1.02
N LYS A 65 -14.62 -11.91 -0.15
CA LYS A 65 -15.63 -10.85 -0.23
C LYS A 65 -14.95 -9.50 -0.50
N LEU A 66 -15.15 -8.97 -1.70
CA LEU A 66 -14.64 -7.65 -2.09
C LEU A 66 -15.08 -6.54 -1.13
N ARG A 67 -16.31 -6.65 -0.64
CA ARG A 67 -16.89 -5.69 0.31
C ARG A 67 -16.10 -5.59 1.61
N GLU A 68 -15.61 -6.73 2.14
CA GLU A 68 -14.78 -6.72 3.35
C GLU A 68 -13.48 -5.93 3.15
N VAL A 69 -12.88 -6.00 1.96
CA VAL A 69 -11.68 -5.22 1.63
C VAL A 69 -12.00 -3.73 1.46
N GLN A 70 -13.11 -3.41 0.78
CA GLN A 70 -13.55 -2.02 0.58
C GLN A 70 -13.93 -1.32 1.89
N GLU A 71 -14.43 -2.07 2.87
CA GLU A 71 -14.87 -1.57 4.18
C GLU A 71 -13.71 -1.38 5.18
N ILE A 72 -12.46 -1.67 4.78
CA ILE A 72 -11.30 -1.42 5.62
C ILE A 72 -11.19 0.09 5.92
N ARG A 73 -11.31 0.38 7.22
CA ARG A 73 -11.11 1.69 7.85
C ARG A 73 -10.26 1.45 9.09
N ASN A 74 -9.09 2.07 9.15
CA ASN A 74 -8.16 1.95 10.28
C ASN A 74 -7.67 0.50 10.56
N GLY A 75 -7.43 -0.28 9.50
CA GLY A 75 -6.89 -1.64 9.61
C GLY A 75 -5.38 -1.69 9.85
N THR A 76 -4.87 -2.88 10.12
CA THR A 76 -3.43 -3.17 10.06
C THR A 76 -3.20 -4.10 8.89
N ILE A 77 -2.22 -3.79 8.04
CA ILE A 77 -1.78 -4.64 6.95
C ILE A 77 -0.33 -5.01 7.22
N ILE A 78 -0.04 -6.30 7.26
CA ILE A 78 1.34 -6.80 7.30
C ILE A 78 1.65 -7.31 5.91
N ALA A 79 2.81 -6.93 5.40
CA ALA A 79 3.31 -7.21 4.07
C ALA A 79 4.66 -7.93 4.23
N GLU A 80 4.62 -9.26 4.32
CA GLU A 80 5.81 -10.12 4.38
C GLU A 80 6.36 -10.42 2.99
N GLY A 81 7.51 -9.83 2.64
CA GLY A 81 8.22 -10.12 1.41
C GLY A 81 9.06 -11.39 1.52
N ASN A 82 9.14 -12.17 0.43
CA ASN A 82 10.01 -13.34 0.36
C ASN A 82 11.51 -13.01 0.24
N ASN A 83 11.86 -11.73 0.12
CA ASN A 83 13.22 -11.22 0.06
C ASN A 83 13.81 -10.89 1.44
N GLY A 84 13.08 -11.20 2.52
CA GLY A 84 13.48 -10.89 3.90
C GLY A 84 13.05 -9.51 4.39
N SER A 85 12.48 -8.66 3.53
CA SER A 85 11.88 -7.39 3.93
C SER A 85 10.42 -7.59 4.33
N SER A 86 10.04 -7.08 5.49
CA SER A 86 8.65 -7.06 5.94
C SER A 86 8.23 -5.62 6.20
N TYR A 87 6.98 -5.31 5.87
CA TYR A 87 6.41 -3.97 6.06
C TYR A 87 5.11 -4.07 6.84
N ILE A 88 4.82 -3.06 7.64
CA ILE A 88 3.55 -2.92 8.34
C ILE A 88 2.91 -1.58 7.98
N MET A 89 1.66 -1.62 7.54
CA MET A 89 0.82 -0.44 7.41
C MET A 89 -0.15 -0.39 8.59
N ARG A 90 -0.03 0.66 9.40
CA ARG A 90 -0.98 1.00 10.46
C ARG A 90 -2.00 2.00 9.92
N LYS A 91 -3.17 2.03 10.57
CA LYS A 91 -4.31 2.89 10.18
C LYS A 91 -4.71 2.76 8.70
N ALA A 92 -4.52 1.57 8.14
CA ALA A 92 -4.78 1.30 6.75
C ALA A 92 -6.23 1.58 6.38
N THR A 93 -6.42 2.30 5.29
CA THR A 93 -7.72 2.61 4.70
C THR A 93 -7.72 2.15 3.26
N CYS A 94 -8.76 1.42 2.85
CA CYS A 94 -8.91 1.05 1.44
C CYS A 94 -9.29 2.29 0.63
N GLY A 95 -8.41 2.68 -0.30
CA GLY A 95 -8.67 3.72 -1.27
C GLY A 95 -9.47 3.19 -2.45
N THR A 96 -8.97 2.12 -3.08
CA THR A 96 -9.66 1.45 -4.17
C THR A 96 -9.50 -0.05 -4.06
N ALA A 97 -10.60 -0.80 -4.17
CA ALA A 97 -10.58 -2.22 -4.43
C ALA A 97 -11.64 -2.53 -5.49
N ARG A 98 -11.22 -2.84 -6.72
CA ARG A 98 -12.14 -3.13 -7.84
C ARG A 98 -11.83 -4.48 -8.48
N VAL A 99 -12.87 -5.13 -8.99
CA VAL A 99 -12.79 -6.41 -9.70
C VAL A 99 -11.88 -6.27 -10.94
N ILE A 100 -10.91 -7.18 -11.08
CA ILE A 100 -10.08 -7.34 -12.28
C ILE A 100 -10.46 -8.64 -12.99
N SER A 101 -10.44 -8.58 -14.32
CA SER A 101 -10.36 -9.71 -15.25
C SER A 101 -9.50 -10.87 -14.72
N GLY A 102 -10.01 -12.11 -14.80
CA GLY A 102 -9.24 -13.33 -14.50
C GLY A 102 -9.11 -13.69 -13.01
N GLY A 103 -10.01 -13.24 -12.13
CA GLY A 103 -10.02 -13.64 -10.71
C GLY A 103 -9.02 -12.89 -9.83
N LYS A 104 -8.58 -11.73 -10.27
CA LYS A 104 -7.65 -10.84 -9.55
C LYS A 104 -8.37 -9.59 -9.08
N ILE A 105 -7.88 -8.96 -8.02
CA ILE A 105 -8.51 -7.76 -7.46
C ILE A 105 -7.44 -6.71 -7.20
N ALA A 106 -7.56 -5.56 -7.85
CA ALA A 106 -6.60 -4.47 -7.71
C ALA A 106 -7.01 -3.71 -6.47
N ALA A 107 -6.15 -3.74 -5.47
CA ALA A 107 -6.37 -3.07 -4.21
C ALA A 107 -5.26 -2.05 -3.95
N THR A 108 -5.67 -0.86 -3.53
CA THR A 108 -4.79 0.22 -3.08
C THR A 108 -5.22 0.61 -1.68
N PHE A 109 -4.25 0.62 -0.78
CA PHE A 109 -4.38 1.00 0.62
C PHE A 109 -3.49 2.18 0.92
N PHE A 110 -3.97 3.04 1.82
CA PHE A 110 -3.24 4.19 2.32
C PHE A 110 -3.16 4.11 3.84
N GLY A 111 -2.02 4.51 4.41
CA GLY A 111 -1.81 4.50 5.85
C GLY A 111 -0.37 4.82 6.25
N ASP A 112 -0.06 4.58 7.52
CA ASP A 112 1.28 4.78 8.08
C ASP A 112 2.10 3.51 7.80
N VAL A 113 3.00 3.53 6.81
CA VAL A 113 3.79 2.36 6.41
C VAL A 113 5.17 2.43 7.07
N GLU A 114 5.61 1.32 7.65
CA GLU A 114 6.89 1.18 8.33
C GLU A 114 7.58 -0.12 7.86
N GLU A 115 8.91 -0.11 7.75
CA GLU A 115 9.72 -1.33 7.58
C GLU A 115 9.90 -2.02 8.94
N MET A 116 9.80 -3.35 8.96
CA MET A 116 9.92 -4.19 10.16
C MET A 116 11.29 -4.84 10.29
#